data_AF-A0A1G4MCW6-F1
#
_entry.id   AF-A0A1G4MCW6-F1
#
_cell.length_a   1.000
_cell.length_b   1.000
_cell.length_c   1.000
_cell.angle_alpha   90.00
_cell.angle_beta   90.00
_cell.angle_gamma   90.00
#
_symmetry.space_group_name_H-M   'P 1'
#
loop_
_entity.id
_entity.type
_entity.pdbx_description
1 polymer ?
#
loop_
_entity_poly.entity_id
_entity_poly.type
_entity_poly.pdbx_seq_one_letter_code
_entity_poly.pdbx_strand_id
1 'polypeptide(L)'
;MDQSTVTFLAVIVVAFVLLKWFVQSESHPSAQHADPIRSSATTTARAQSNAPRRRARRRVTDDMIEVVQSLAPYLHREQIRYSLEQTGSVEATVEIFLRGEELPFPPGFSHESSSEAQSSTHTSERTPEATDPKKKSNIKPDNLLSKYHVDINDDFTGTAYLDLSLEERKKFLVWQARKKMEEKLAKDEDLAHLLDH
;
A
#
# COMPACT_ATOMS: atom_id res chain seq x y z
N MET A 1 -40.78 -31.35 -39.57
CA MET A 1 -39.85 -31.43 -38.43
C MET A 1 -40.60 -30.89 -37.23
N ASP A 2 -40.72 -31.68 -36.18
CA ASP A 2 -41.50 -31.29 -35.01
C ASP A 2 -40.76 -30.18 -34.24
N GLN A 3 -41.51 -29.27 -33.63
CA GLN A 3 -40.95 -28.13 -32.91
C GLN A 3 -39.95 -28.58 -31.84
N SER A 4 -40.18 -29.75 -31.22
CA SER A 4 -39.27 -30.38 -30.26
C SER A 4 -37.94 -30.83 -30.86
N THR A 5 -37.92 -31.28 -32.12
CA THR A 5 -36.67 -31.65 -32.81
C THR A 5 -35.85 -30.41 -33.14
N VAL A 6 -36.52 -29.31 -33.51
CA VAL A 6 -35.86 -28.04 -33.82
C VAL A 6 -35.25 -27.40 -32.57
N THR A 7 -35.96 -27.41 -31.44
CA THR A 7 -35.43 -26.86 -30.18
C THR A 7 -34.27 -27.70 -29.65
N PHE A 8 -34.33 -29.02 -29.74
CA PHE A 8 -33.24 -29.90 -29.33
C PHE A 8 -31.95 -29.64 -30.14
N LEU A 9 -32.07 -29.50 -31.46
CA LEU A 9 -30.92 -29.15 -32.32
C LEU A 9 -30.38 -27.75 -32.01
N ALA A 10 -31.25 -26.76 -31.75
CA ALA A 10 -30.82 -25.42 -31.39
C ALA A 10 -30.01 -25.41 -30.07
N VAL A 11 -30.45 -26.15 -29.06
CA VAL A 11 -29.73 -26.27 -27.77
C VAL A 11 -28.36 -26.91 -27.96
N ILE A 12 -28.23 -27.95 -28.79
CA ILE A 12 -26.94 -28.59 -29.10
C ILE A 12 -25.99 -27.60 -29.78
N VAL A 13 -26.47 -26.81 -30.73
CA VAL A 13 -25.66 -25.80 -31.41
C VAL A 13 -25.19 -24.72 -30.43
N VAL A 14 -26.08 -24.23 -29.56
CA VAL A 14 -25.70 -23.25 -28.53
C VAL A 14 -24.67 -23.83 -27.56
N ALA A 15 -24.87 -25.06 -27.07
CA ALA A 15 -23.93 -25.74 -26.19
C ALA A 15 -22.55 -25.93 -26.87
N PHE A 16 -22.54 -26.28 -28.15
CA PHE A 16 -21.30 -26.41 -28.92
C PHE A 16 -20.57 -25.08 -29.10
N VAL A 17 -21.31 -23.99 -29.35
CA VAL A 17 -20.74 -22.63 -29.44
C VAL A 17 -20.13 -22.22 -28.11
N LEU A 18 -20.83 -22.46 -26.98
CA LEU A 18 -20.32 -22.15 -25.65
C LEU A 18 -19.07 -22.98 -25.31
N LEU A 19 -19.06 -24.28 -25.63
CA LEU A 19 -17.90 -25.14 -25.41
C LEU A 19 -16.70 -24.71 -26.28
N LYS A 20 -16.94 -24.39 -27.55
CA LYS A 20 -15.89 -23.88 -28.44
C LYS A 20 -15.34 -22.55 -27.92
N TRP A 21 -16.20 -21.67 -27.42
CA TRP A 21 -15.79 -20.38 -26.88
C TRP A 21 -14.97 -20.54 -25.60
N PHE A 22 -15.37 -21.45 -24.71
CA PHE A 22 -14.66 -21.74 -23.47
C PHE A 22 -13.30 -22.43 -23.67
N VAL A 23 -13.17 -23.32 -24.66
CA VAL A 23 -11.89 -24.01 -24.95
C VAL A 23 -10.90 -23.09 -25.67
N GLN A 24 -11.38 -22.08 -26.41
CA GLN A 24 -10.50 -21.10 -27.08
C GLN A 24 -9.99 -20.00 -26.15
N SER A 25 -10.62 -19.75 -25.00
CA SER A 25 -10.15 -18.77 -24.02
C SER A 25 -8.89 -19.19 -23.25
N GLU A 26 -8.51 -20.48 -23.28
CA GLU A 26 -7.34 -20.98 -22.53
C GLU A 26 -6.08 -21.19 -23.38
N SER A 27 -6.14 -20.97 -24.70
CA SER A 27 -4.96 -21.01 -25.56
C SER A 27 -4.17 -19.70 -25.49
N HIS A 28 -3.32 -19.55 -24.48
CA HIS A 28 -2.30 -18.51 -24.45
C HIS A 28 -1.32 -18.67 -25.65
N PRO A 29 -1.08 -17.64 -26.47
CA PRO A 29 -0.09 -17.67 -27.56
C PRO A 29 1.37 -17.82 -27.08
N SER A 30 1.62 -17.76 -25.77
CA SER A 30 2.96 -17.83 -25.18
C SER A 30 3.55 -19.24 -25.07
N ALA A 31 2.75 -20.30 -25.27
CA ALA A 31 3.23 -21.70 -25.16
C ALA A 31 3.73 -22.31 -26.49
N GLN A 32 3.60 -21.59 -27.62
CA GLN A 32 4.00 -22.09 -28.95
C GLN A 32 5.41 -21.64 -29.40
N HIS A 33 6.15 -20.91 -28.56
CA HIS A 33 7.55 -20.53 -28.82
C HIS A 33 8.58 -21.37 -28.03
N ALA A 34 8.28 -22.65 -27.78
CA ALA A 34 9.32 -23.62 -27.42
C ALA A 34 9.68 -24.44 -28.68
N ASP A 35 10.55 -23.88 -29.50
CA ASP A 35 11.23 -24.61 -30.57
C ASP A 35 11.91 -25.87 -29.99
N PRO A 36 11.69 -27.06 -30.57
CA PRO A 36 12.47 -28.24 -30.23
C PRO A 36 13.84 -28.13 -30.91
N ILE A 37 14.80 -27.46 -30.27
CA ILE A 37 16.20 -27.57 -30.69
C ILE A 37 16.67 -29.00 -30.42
N ARG A 38 16.61 -29.80 -31.48
CA ARG A 38 17.36 -31.04 -31.65
C ARG A 38 18.86 -30.74 -31.51
N SER A 39 19.47 -31.15 -30.41
CA SER A 39 20.92 -31.31 -30.31
C SER A 39 21.27 -32.45 -29.34
N SER A 40 21.51 -33.61 -29.96
CA SER A 40 22.53 -34.61 -29.67
C SER A 40 22.83 -34.99 -28.22
N ALA A 41 22.53 -36.26 -27.95
CA ALA A 41 23.07 -37.06 -26.87
C ALA A 41 24.61 -37.01 -26.82
N THR A 42 25.16 -36.76 -25.64
CA THR A 42 26.46 -37.29 -25.25
C THR A 42 26.37 -37.71 -23.80
N THR A 43 26.29 -39.03 -23.63
CA THR A 43 26.44 -39.76 -22.37
C THR A 43 27.81 -39.48 -21.76
N THR A 44 27.86 -38.85 -20.60
CA THR A 44 28.93 -39.09 -19.62
C THR A 44 28.36 -38.95 -18.22
N ALA A 45 28.30 -40.08 -17.53
CA ALA A 45 28.11 -40.15 -16.09
C ALA A 45 29.32 -39.54 -15.38
N ARG A 46 29.09 -38.65 -14.41
CA ARG A 46 29.85 -38.59 -13.14
C ARG A 46 29.36 -37.51 -12.19
N ALA A 47 29.35 -37.91 -10.92
CA ALA A 47 29.32 -37.09 -9.71
C ALA A 47 28.04 -36.32 -9.39
N GLN A 48 27.16 -37.00 -8.64
CA GLN A 48 26.32 -36.37 -7.62
C GLN A 48 27.20 -35.58 -6.65
N SER A 49 27.41 -34.29 -6.92
CA SER A 49 27.69 -33.33 -5.86
C SER A 49 26.37 -32.68 -5.49
N ASN A 50 25.79 -33.14 -4.38
CA ASN A 50 24.63 -32.55 -3.73
C ASN A 50 25.06 -31.23 -3.06
N ALA A 51 25.46 -30.25 -3.87
CA ALA A 51 25.72 -28.89 -3.39
C ALA A 51 24.36 -28.20 -3.23
N PRO A 52 24.08 -27.54 -2.09
CA PRO A 52 22.85 -26.78 -1.95
C PRO A 52 22.84 -25.73 -3.07
N ARG A 53 21.87 -25.85 -3.99
CA ARG A 53 21.57 -24.83 -4.99
C ARG A 53 21.20 -23.56 -4.24
N ARG A 54 22.20 -22.75 -3.87
CA ARG A 54 22.02 -21.36 -3.49
C ARG A 54 21.30 -20.73 -4.67
N ARG A 55 20.00 -20.49 -4.53
CA ARG A 55 19.20 -19.74 -5.51
C ARG A 55 19.99 -18.47 -5.77
N ALA A 56 20.59 -18.37 -6.94
CA ALA A 56 21.27 -17.15 -7.37
C ALA A 56 20.19 -16.08 -7.32
N ARG A 57 20.31 -15.16 -6.36
CA ARG A 57 19.43 -14.00 -6.27
C ARG A 57 19.52 -13.32 -7.63
N ARG A 58 18.44 -13.37 -8.41
CA ARG A 58 18.38 -12.68 -9.69
C ARG A 58 18.59 -11.20 -9.40
N ARG A 59 19.43 -10.55 -10.20
CA ARG A 59 19.61 -9.10 -10.10
C ARG A 59 18.30 -8.46 -10.56
N VAL A 60 17.69 -7.65 -9.69
CA VAL A 60 16.53 -6.85 -10.03
C VAL A 60 17.00 -5.72 -10.95
N THR A 61 16.33 -5.56 -12.08
CA THR A 61 16.55 -4.45 -13.02
C THR A 61 15.55 -3.34 -12.74
N ASP A 62 15.89 -2.10 -13.10
CA ASP A 62 14.98 -0.96 -12.91
C ASP A 62 13.68 -1.12 -13.73
N ASP A 63 13.76 -1.78 -14.89
CA ASP A 63 12.59 -2.14 -15.73
C ASP A 63 11.58 -3.03 -14.97
N MET A 64 12.07 -4.00 -14.18
CA MET A 64 11.19 -4.83 -13.35
C MET A 64 10.47 -3.99 -12.29
N ILE A 65 11.12 -2.97 -11.73
CA ILE A 65 10.53 -2.08 -10.73
C ILE A 65 9.45 -1.20 -11.39
N GLU A 66 9.72 -0.66 -12.57
CA GLU A 66 8.79 0.21 -13.30
C GLU A 66 7.50 -0.50 -13.71
N VAL A 67 7.59 -1.76 -14.16
CA VAL A 67 6.41 -2.56 -14.46
C VAL A 67 5.54 -2.75 -13.21
N VAL A 68 6.13 -3.10 -12.06
CA VAL A 68 5.36 -3.23 -10.81
C VAL A 68 4.78 -1.88 -10.37
N GLN A 69 5.56 -0.80 -10.46
CA GLN A 69 5.12 0.56 -10.08
C GLN A 69 3.93 1.03 -10.91
N SER A 70 3.87 0.66 -12.20
CA SER A 70 2.75 0.99 -13.09
C SER A 70 1.41 0.38 -12.63
N LEU A 71 1.47 -0.79 -12.00
CA LEU A 71 0.30 -1.52 -11.47
C LEU A 71 0.01 -1.14 -10.01
N ALA A 72 1.05 -0.78 -9.26
CA ALA A 72 0.99 -0.43 -7.85
C ALA A 72 1.61 0.96 -7.58
N PRO A 73 0.93 2.06 -7.95
CA PRO A 73 1.50 3.40 -7.87
C PRO A 73 1.74 3.87 -6.43
N TYR A 74 1.05 3.28 -5.45
CA TYR A 74 1.16 3.64 -4.02
C TYR A 74 2.32 2.93 -3.30
N LEU A 75 2.91 1.90 -3.91
CA LEU A 75 4.04 1.19 -3.30
C LEU A 75 5.34 1.95 -3.52
N HIS A 76 6.21 1.93 -2.51
CA HIS A 76 7.51 2.56 -2.63
C HIS A 76 8.46 1.70 -3.49
N ARG A 77 9.29 2.36 -4.31
CA ARG A 77 10.30 1.69 -5.16
C ARG A 77 11.19 0.73 -4.35
N GLU A 78 11.53 1.06 -3.12
CA GLU A 78 12.35 0.21 -2.26
C GLU A 78 11.62 -1.05 -1.76
N GLN A 79 10.31 -0.98 -1.51
CA GLN A 79 9.50 -2.16 -1.19
C GLN A 79 9.40 -3.09 -2.40
N ILE A 80 9.16 -2.51 -3.58
CA ILE A 80 9.07 -3.24 -4.84
C ILE A 80 10.41 -3.92 -5.12
N ARG A 81 11.53 -3.19 -5.02
CA ARG A 81 12.88 -3.73 -5.22
C ARG A 81 13.15 -4.89 -4.29
N TYR A 82 12.88 -4.73 -3.00
CA TYR A 82 13.10 -5.77 -2.00
C TYR A 82 12.23 -7.01 -2.26
N SER A 83 10.95 -6.83 -2.59
CA SER A 83 10.07 -7.95 -2.95
C SER A 83 10.53 -8.67 -4.22
N LEU A 84 10.96 -7.93 -5.24
CA LEU A 84 11.52 -8.51 -6.46
C LEU A 84 12.83 -9.26 -6.20
N GLU A 85 13.65 -8.84 -5.23
CA GLU A 85 14.85 -9.58 -4.81
C GLU A 85 14.50 -10.90 -4.09
N GLN A 86 13.36 -10.93 -3.37
CA GLN A 86 12.87 -12.12 -2.67
C GLN A 86 12.19 -13.10 -3.62
N THR A 87 11.25 -12.62 -4.46
CA THR A 87 10.46 -13.45 -5.37
C THR A 87 11.23 -13.80 -6.65
N GLY A 88 12.08 -12.90 -7.13
CA GLY A 88 12.82 -13.03 -8.38
C GLY A 88 11.96 -12.93 -9.65
N SER A 89 10.70 -12.50 -9.53
CA SER A 89 9.75 -12.32 -10.64
C SER A 89 8.80 -11.16 -10.39
N VAL A 90 8.54 -10.39 -11.46
CA VAL A 90 7.53 -9.33 -11.48
C VAL A 90 6.14 -9.91 -11.22
N GLU A 91 5.79 -10.99 -11.90
CA GLU A 91 4.46 -11.62 -11.81
C GLU A 91 4.13 -12.05 -10.39
N ALA A 92 5.08 -12.69 -9.71
CA ALA A 92 4.90 -13.13 -8.32
C ALA A 92 4.76 -11.93 -7.36
N THR A 93 5.49 -10.85 -7.59
CA THR A 93 5.41 -9.63 -6.79
C THR A 93 4.07 -8.91 -6.99
N VAL A 94 3.59 -8.85 -8.22
CA VAL A 94 2.27 -8.29 -8.57
C VAL A 94 1.16 -9.16 -8.00
N GLU A 95 1.29 -10.49 -8.05
CA GLU A 95 0.29 -11.41 -7.50
C GLU A 95 0.13 -11.22 -5.98
N ILE A 96 1.24 -11.09 -5.24
CA ILE A 96 1.24 -10.77 -3.80
C ILE A 96 0.50 -9.45 -3.55
N PHE A 97 0.82 -8.41 -4.33
CA PHE A 97 0.15 -7.11 -4.23
C PHE A 97 -1.35 -7.19 -4.52
N LEU A 98 -1.76 -7.90 -5.57
CA LEU A 98 -3.17 -8.06 -5.96
C LEU A 98 -3.97 -8.91 -4.95
N ARG A 99 -3.30 -9.78 -4.18
CA ARG A 99 -3.90 -10.48 -3.04
C ARG A 99 -4.13 -9.58 -1.83
N GLY A 100 -3.60 -8.35 -1.85
CA GLY A 100 -3.66 -7.41 -0.73
C GLY A 100 -2.60 -7.68 0.34
N GLU A 101 -1.57 -8.48 0.04
CA GLU A 101 -0.44 -8.67 0.94
C GLU A 101 0.48 -7.45 0.89
N GLU A 102 0.92 -6.98 2.06
CA GLU A 102 1.80 -5.82 2.17
C GLU A 102 3.24 -6.19 1.83
N LEU A 103 3.90 -5.39 0.99
CA LEU A 103 5.30 -5.60 0.64
C LEU A 103 6.22 -5.03 1.75
N PRO A 104 7.10 -5.85 2.35
CA PRO A 104 7.98 -5.39 3.41
C PRO A 104 9.03 -4.41 2.88
N PHE A 105 9.47 -3.50 3.75
CA PHE A 105 10.64 -2.66 3.48
C PHE A 105 11.96 -3.44 3.67
N PRO A 106 13.02 -3.08 2.92
CA PRO A 106 14.33 -3.69 3.13
C PRO A 106 14.88 -3.38 4.53
N PRO A 107 15.65 -4.30 5.14
CA PRO A 107 16.21 -4.09 6.47
C PRO A 107 17.21 -2.92 6.45
N GLY A 108 17.03 -1.98 7.40
CA GLY A 108 17.86 -0.77 7.49
C GLY A 108 17.34 0.42 6.68
N PHE A 109 16.19 0.29 6.03
CA PHE A 109 15.55 1.43 5.37
C PHE A 109 15.01 2.42 6.40
N SER A 110 15.61 3.60 6.48
CA SER A 110 15.09 4.75 7.23
C SER A 110 14.60 5.75 6.21
N HIS A 111 13.30 5.97 6.14
CA HIS A 111 12.71 6.98 5.26
C HIS A 111 13.27 8.37 5.63
N GLU A 112 14.19 8.90 4.83
CA GLU A 112 14.46 10.33 4.83
C GLU A 112 13.19 10.99 4.29
N SER A 113 12.53 11.76 5.15
CA SER A 113 11.13 12.12 5.04
C SER A 113 10.91 13.14 3.91
N SER A 114 10.82 12.68 2.67
CA SER A 114 10.12 13.42 1.61
C SER A 114 8.63 13.34 1.93
N SER A 115 8.13 14.45 2.45
CA SER A 115 6.74 14.69 2.83
C SER A 115 5.77 14.37 1.68
N GLU A 116 5.04 13.27 1.80
CA GLU A 116 3.68 13.14 1.24
C GLU A 116 2.95 11.96 1.89
N ALA A 117 1.67 12.19 2.17
CA ALA A 117 0.86 11.49 3.15
C ALA A 117 0.53 10.04 2.79
N GLN A 118 0.48 9.18 3.82
CA GLN A 118 -0.76 8.50 4.20
C GLN A 118 -0.62 7.80 5.57
N SER A 119 -1.73 7.87 6.29
CA SER A 119 -1.98 7.54 7.68
C SER A 119 -1.98 6.04 8.00
N SER A 120 -1.46 5.66 9.17
CA SER A 120 -2.24 4.96 10.21
C SER A 120 -1.47 4.79 11.52
N THR A 121 -2.11 5.25 12.61
CA THR A 121 -2.25 4.63 13.94
C THR A 121 -1.12 3.73 14.47
N HIS A 122 -0.45 4.15 15.54
CA HIS A 122 -0.48 3.45 16.83
C HIS A 122 0.13 4.27 17.98
N THR A 123 -0.75 4.53 18.95
CA THR A 123 -0.62 4.51 20.41
C THR A 123 0.76 4.63 21.07
N SER A 124 0.84 5.67 21.90
CA SER A 124 1.65 5.88 23.12
C SER A 124 2.40 4.68 23.71
N GLU A 125 3.70 4.84 23.91
CA GLU A 125 4.38 4.46 25.16
C GLU A 125 5.36 5.58 25.55
N ARG A 126 5.04 6.24 26.67
CA ARG A 126 5.83 7.32 27.28
C ARG A 126 6.70 6.70 28.35
N THR A 127 7.94 6.34 28.01
CA THR A 127 8.99 6.04 29.00
C THR A 127 9.85 7.29 29.18
N PRO A 128 9.99 7.84 30.39
CA PRO A 128 10.78 9.04 30.60
C PRO A 128 12.19 8.66 31.06
N GLU A 129 13.09 8.26 30.16
CA GLU A 129 14.55 8.39 30.40
C GLU A 129 15.37 7.98 29.19
N ALA A 130 15.87 8.97 28.46
CA ALA A 130 17.16 8.99 27.78
C ALA A 130 17.29 10.36 27.10
N THR A 131 17.91 11.30 27.79
CA THR A 131 18.25 12.64 27.29
C THR A 131 19.32 12.51 26.21
N ASP A 132 18.96 12.03 25.03
CA ASP A 132 19.81 12.09 23.84
C ASP A 132 19.76 13.53 23.30
N PRO A 133 20.86 14.30 23.33
CA PRO A 133 20.88 15.68 22.85
C PRO A 133 20.53 15.80 21.35
N LYS A 134 20.59 14.70 20.58
CA LYS A 134 20.13 14.65 19.18
C LYS A 134 18.61 14.55 19.02
N LYS A 135 17.88 14.19 20.08
CA LYS A 135 16.41 14.11 20.11
C LYS A 135 15.76 15.32 20.78
N LYS A 136 16.47 16.45 20.93
CA LYS A 136 15.84 17.72 21.30
C LYS A 136 14.95 18.16 20.16
N SER A 137 13.64 17.94 20.27
CA SER A 137 12.67 18.57 19.41
C SER A 137 12.81 20.09 19.57
N ASN A 138 13.37 20.76 18.57
CA ASN A 138 13.34 22.22 18.45
C ASN A 138 11.92 22.75 18.14
N ILE A 139 10.90 21.90 18.30
CA ILE A 139 9.50 22.23 18.14
C ILE A 139 9.11 23.02 19.39
N LYS A 140 9.10 24.35 19.25
CA LYS A 140 8.53 25.22 20.27
C LYS A 140 7.01 25.07 20.23
N PRO A 141 6.34 24.93 21.38
CA PRO A 141 4.88 24.97 21.41
C PRO A 141 4.44 26.35 20.91
N ASP A 142 3.82 26.38 19.73
CA ASP A 142 3.32 27.59 19.10
C ASP A 142 1.86 27.80 19.53
N ASN A 143 1.50 29.02 19.90
CA ASN A 143 0.14 29.33 20.30
C ASN A 143 -0.74 29.44 19.05
N LEU A 144 -1.55 28.40 18.83
CA LEU A 144 -2.39 28.27 17.64
C LEU A 144 -3.47 29.37 17.56
N LEU A 145 -3.92 29.93 18.68
CA LEU A 145 -4.90 31.03 18.68
C LEU A 145 -4.27 32.29 18.09
N SER A 146 -3.05 32.64 18.52
CA SER A 146 -2.31 33.76 17.94
C SER A 146 -1.87 33.50 16.50
N LYS A 147 -1.47 32.27 16.18
CA LYS A 147 -0.98 31.88 14.84
C LYS A 147 -2.06 31.99 13.77
N TYR A 148 -3.29 31.61 14.11
CA TYR A 148 -4.42 31.62 13.18
C TYR A 148 -5.37 32.80 13.41
N HIS A 149 -5.01 33.74 14.29
CA HIS A 149 -5.83 34.93 14.61
C HIS A 149 -7.28 34.56 14.95
N VAL A 150 -7.44 33.61 15.88
CA VAL A 150 -8.74 33.16 16.40
C VAL A 150 -9.01 33.92 17.70
N ASP A 151 -10.12 34.65 17.78
CA ASP A 151 -10.55 35.29 19.02
C ASP A 151 -11.24 34.24 19.92
N ILE A 152 -11.09 34.42 21.23
CA ILE A 152 -11.75 33.61 22.26
C ILE A 152 -13.28 33.77 22.18
N ASN A 153 -13.74 34.93 21.71
CA ASN A 153 -15.15 35.28 21.61
C ASN A 153 -15.78 34.98 20.26
N ASP A 154 -15.04 34.44 19.30
CA ASP A 154 -15.61 34.07 18.00
C ASP A 154 -16.66 32.96 18.18
N ASP A 155 -17.77 33.05 17.46
CA ASP A 155 -18.82 32.02 17.44
C ASP A 155 -18.94 31.44 16.03
N PHE A 156 -18.52 30.18 15.90
CA PHE A 156 -18.59 29.41 14.66
C PHE A 156 -19.64 28.28 14.72
N THR A 157 -20.55 28.29 15.71
CA THR A 157 -21.54 27.22 15.91
C THR A 157 -22.49 27.02 14.73
N GLY A 158 -22.75 28.06 13.93
CA GLY A 158 -23.68 28.03 12.79
C GLY A 158 -23.06 27.86 11.41
N THR A 159 -21.73 27.81 11.30
CA THR A 159 -21.06 27.77 9.98
C THR A 159 -20.80 26.32 9.53
N ALA A 160 -21.27 25.97 8.33
CA ALA A 160 -21.02 24.67 7.74
C ALA A 160 -19.58 24.57 7.21
N TYR A 161 -18.82 23.57 7.67
CA TYR A 161 -17.40 23.35 7.34
C TYR A 161 -17.06 23.38 5.84
N LEU A 162 -18.01 22.98 5.00
CA LEU A 162 -17.85 22.88 3.56
C LEU A 162 -17.93 24.22 2.84
N ASP A 163 -18.59 25.20 3.45
CA ASP A 163 -18.84 26.51 2.83
C ASP A 163 -17.75 27.54 3.18
N LEU A 164 -16.85 27.19 4.10
CA LEU A 164 -15.75 28.06 4.55
C LEU A 164 -14.54 27.97 3.63
N SER A 165 -13.87 29.11 3.44
CA SER A 165 -12.57 29.16 2.79
C SER A 165 -11.51 28.37 3.58
N LEU A 166 -10.39 28.04 2.95
CA LEU A 166 -9.32 27.25 3.58
C LEU A 166 -8.74 27.93 4.83
N GLU A 167 -8.75 29.26 4.88
CA GLU A 167 -8.26 30.04 6.02
C GLU A 167 -9.28 30.05 7.17
N GLU A 168 -10.55 30.29 6.88
CA GLU A 168 -11.63 30.22 7.86
C GLU A 168 -11.80 28.81 8.41
N ARG A 169 -11.60 27.79 7.57
CA ARG A 169 -11.59 26.38 7.97
C ARG A 169 -10.51 26.08 9.01
N LYS A 170 -9.32 26.66 8.87
CA LYS A 170 -8.25 26.52 9.87
C LYS A 170 -8.66 27.17 11.20
N LYS A 171 -9.21 28.39 11.14
CA LYS A 171 -9.74 29.10 12.32
C LYS A 171 -10.83 28.29 13.02
N PHE A 172 -11.80 27.80 12.25
CA PHE A 172 -12.88 26.93 12.71
C PHE A 172 -12.35 25.70 13.44
N LEU A 173 -11.33 25.03 12.88
CA LEU A 173 -10.78 23.80 13.45
C LEU A 173 -10.05 24.07 14.77
N VAL A 174 -9.30 25.18 14.85
CA VAL A 174 -8.64 25.61 16.09
C VAL A 174 -9.66 25.99 17.16
N TRP A 175 -10.69 26.76 16.80
CA TRP A 175 -11.79 27.11 17.70
C TRP A 175 -12.54 25.87 18.20
N GLN A 176 -12.88 24.94 17.30
CA GLN A 176 -13.58 23.70 17.64
C GLN A 176 -12.73 22.82 18.57
N ALA A 177 -11.44 22.70 18.30
CA ALA A 177 -10.51 21.98 19.17
C ALA A 177 -10.47 22.60 20.57
N ARG A 178 -10.45 23.93 20.66
CA ARG A 178 -10.49 24.64 21.94
C ARG A 178 -11.78 24.36 22.71
N LYS A 179 -12.95 24.47 22.09
CA LYS A 179 -14.24 24.19 22.76
C LYS A 179 -14.34 22.74 23.25
N LYS A 180 -13.95 21.78 22.42
CA LYS A 180 -13.87 20.37 22.83
C LYS A 180 -12.88 20.15 23.98
N MET A 181 -11.79 20.90 24.02
CA MET A 181 -10.81 20.82 25.10
C MET A 181 -11.35 21.43 26.40
N GLU A 182 -12.07 22.55 26.34
CA GLU A 182 -12.77 23.12 27.51
C GLU A 182 -13.77 22.12 28.11
N GLU A 183 -14.57 21.47 27.27
CA GLU A 183 -15.52 20.43 27.70
C GLU A 183 -14.82 19.22 28.31
N LYS A 184 -13.67 18.82 27.77
CA LYS A 184 -12.88 17.70 28.30
C LYS A 184 -12.23 18.06 29.63
N LEU A 185 -11.68 19.26 29.75
CA LEU A 185 -11.07 19.74 30.99
C LEU A 185 -12.07 19.78 32.15
N ALA A 186 -13.34 20.10 31.86
CA ALA A 186 -14.42 20.07 32.85
C ALA A 186 -14.80 18.64 33.30
N LYS A 187 -14.42 17.60 32.55
CA LYS A 187 -14.76 16.20 32.83
C LYS A 187 -13.57 15.38 33.33
N ASP A 188 -12.35 15.82 33.03
CA ASP A 188 -11.12 15.06 33.21
C ASP A 188 -10.16 15.79 34.15
N GLU A 189 -10.14 15.34 35.41
CA GLU A 189 -9.31 15.88 36.49
C GLU A 189 -7.81 15.67 36.23
N ASP A 190 -7.42 14.56 35.60
CA ASP A 190 -6.01 14.27 35.26
C ASP A 190 -5.47 15.32 34.29
N LEU A 191 -6.33 15.76 33.37
CA LEU A 191 -6.02 16.77 32.37
C LEU A 191 -5.96 18.18 32.97
N ALA A 192 -6.80 18.46 33.97
CA ALA A 192 -6.73 19.70 34.75
C ALA A 192 -5.40 19.81 35.51
N HIS A 193 -4.94 18.72 36.13
CA HIS A 193 -3.67 18.69 36.87
C HIS A 193 -2.44 18.97 35.98
N LEU A 194 -2.52 18.75 34.67
CA LEU A 194 -1.43 19.08 33.74
C LEU A 194 -1.24 20.58 33.52
N LEU A 195 -2.19 21.43 33.93
CA LEU A 195 -2.12 22.88 33.78
C LEU A 195 -1.59 23.60 35.02
N ASP A 196 -1.53 22.92 36.18
CA ASP A 196 -1.12 23.50 37.47
C ASP A 196 0.41 23.44 37.73
N HIS A 197 1.19 22.90 36.80
CA HIS A 197 2.66 22.80 36.85
C HIS A 197 3.36 23.82 35.96
#